data_AF-A0A9X0BC10-F1
#
_entry.id   AF-A0A9X0BC10-F1
#
_cell.length_a   1.000
_cell.length_b   1.000
_cell.length_c   1.000
_cell.angle_alpha   90.00
_cell.angle_beta   90.00
_cell.angle_gamma   90.00
#
_symmetry.space_group_name_H-M   'P 1'
#
loop_
_entity.id
_entity.type
_entity.pdbx_description
1 polymer ?
#
loop_
_entity_poly.entity_id
_entity_poly.type
_entity_poly.pdbx_seq_one_letter_code
_entity_poly.pdbx_strand_id
1 'polypeptide(L)'
;MNASLTEVPPTALPAFVDVRDVARAHLLAFETDQPQRFLISGGDFDKQKVCDLLRDQIPELKSRVPVGNPGKPSVGQHYEVDCSRARSVLGIEFRPFNETFLDMAHAFLDMEKADKESSL
;
A
#
# COMPACT_ATOMS: atom_id res chain seq x y z
N MET A 1 -8.27 7.92 -15.55
CA MET A 1 -7.22 6.98 -16.01
C MET A 1 -7.87 5.61 -16.18
N ASN A 2 -7.61 4.90 -17.28
CA ASN A 2 -8.21 3.59 -17.63
C ASN A 2 -7.23 2.41 -17.45
N ALA A 3 -6.23 2.54 -16.57
CA ALA A 3 -5.21 1.52 -16.28
C ALA A 3 -4.36 1.03 -17.48
N SER A 4 -4.35 1.73 -18.62
CA SER A 4 -3.55 1.36 -19.80
C SER A 4 -2.13 1.96 -19.82
N LEU A 5 -1.61 2.38 -18.67
CA LEU A 5 -0.30 3.03 -18.60
C LEU A 5 0.80 1.98 -18.79
N THR A 6 1.72 2.25 -19.72
CA THR A 6 2.88 1.41 -20.01
C THR A 6 4.13 1.81 -19.22
N GLU A 7 4.09 2.98 -18.58
CA GLU A 7 5.15 3.50 -17.73
C GLU A 7 4.66 3.63 -16.29
N VAL A 8 5.60 3.58 -15.34
CA VAL A 8 5.29 3.80 -13.92
C VAL A 8 4.98 5.30 -13.73
N PRO A 9 3.76 5.67 -13.32
CA PRO A 9 3.42 7.08 -13.14
C PRO A 9 4.15 7.68 -11.93
N PRO A 10 4.31 9.01 -11.89
CA PRO A 10 4.99 9.66 -10.77
C PRO A 10 4.26 9.45 -9.44
N THR A 11 5.03 9.45 -8.36
CA THR A 11 4.50 9.35 -6.99
C THR A 11 4.35 10.73 -6.37
N ALA A 12 3.10 11.20 -6.24
CA ALA A 12 2.79 12.53 -5.70
C ALA A 12 2.70 12.57 -4.16
N LEU A 13 2.29 11.46 -3.54
CA LEU A 13 2.17 11.32 -2.08
C LEU A 13 2.99 10.11 -1.64
N PRO A 14 4.21 10.30 -1.13
CA PRO A 14 5.13 9.21 -0.81
C PRO A 14 4.89 8.59 0.58
N ALA A 15 3.63 8.43 0.98
CA ALA A 15 3.26 7.72 2.20
C ALA A 15 2.11 6.75 1.91
N PHE A 16 2.07 5.61 2.61
CA PHE A 16 0.97 4.64 2.53
C PHE A 16 0.52 4.19 3.91
N VAL A 17 -0.63 3.53 3.96
CA VAL A 17 -1.11 2.80 5.13
C VAL A 17 -2.02 1.66 4.67
N ASP A 18 -2.00 0.53 5.37
CA ASP A 18 -2.96 -0.55 5.15
C ASP A 18 -4.34 -0.17 5.68
N VAL A 19 -5.40 -0.43 4.91
CA VAL A 19 -6.77 -0.09 5.31
C VAL A 19 -7.21 -0.81 6.58
N ARG A 20 -6.67 -2.00 6.86
CA ARG A 20 -6.95 -2.75 8.10
C ARG A 20 -6.36 -2.06 9.31
N ASP A 21 -5.22 -1.39 9.15
CA ASP A 21 -4.60 -0.61 10.23
C ASP A 21 -5.36 0.69 10.48
N VAL A 22 -5.89 1.32 9.42
CA VAL A 22 -6.80 2.47 9.56
C VAL A 22 -8.05 2.08 10.34
N ALA A 23 -8.68 0.96 10.00
CA ALA A 23 -9.86 0.47 10.72
C ALA A 23 -9.54 0.16 12.20
N ARG A 24 -8.42 -0.52 12.45
CA ARG A 24 -7.95 -0.81 13.81
C ARG A 24 -7.66 0.47 14.61
N ALA A 25 -7.04 1.47 13.98
CA ALA A 25 -6.77 2.75 14.62
C ALA A 25 -8.05 3.47 15.05
N HIS A 26 -9.13 3.41 14.26
CA HIS A 26 -10.41 4.00 14.64
C HIS A 26 -11.01 3.31 15.88
N LEU A 27 -10.94 1.98 15.96
CA LEU A 27 -11.40 1.25 17.14
C LEU A 27 -10.57 1.61 18.38
N LEU A 28 -9.25 1.57 18.28
CA LEU A 28 -8.35 1.89 19.40
C LEU A 28 -8.50 3.35 19.87
N ALA A 29 -8.71 4.27 18.93
CA ALA A 29 -8.95 5.68 19.25
C ALA A 29 -10.31 5.92 19.94
N PHE A 30 -11.28 5.04 19.72
CA PHE A 30 -12.56 5.06 20.45
C PHE A 30 -12.42 4.50 21.87
N GLU A 31 -11.58 3.48 22.06
CA GLU A 31 -11.37 2.81 23.36
C GLU A 31 -10.40 3.53 24.30
N THR A 32 -9.66 4.53 23.81
CA THR A 32 -8.68 5.27 24.62
C THR A 32 -9.31 6.48 25.32
N ASP A 33 -8.94 6.69 26.59
CA ASP A 33 -9.31 7.88 27.36
C ASP A 33 -8.45 9.12 27.02
N GLN A 34 -7.53 9.01 26.04
CA GLN A 34 -6.61 10.08 25.64
C GLN A 34 -7.01 10.70 24.29
N PRO A 35 -7.93 11.70 24.28
CA PRO A 35 -8.37 12.32 23.04
C PRO A 35 -7.21 13.07 22.37
N GLN A 36 -6.83 12.62 21.17
CA GLN A 36 -5.68 13.12 20.44
C GLN A 36 -5.91 13.03 18.93
N ARG A 37 -4.99 13.63 18.16
CA ARG A 37 -4.86 13.41 16.71
C ARG A 37 -3.73 12.41 16.47
N PHE A 38 -4.05 11.32 15.76
CA PHE A 38 -3.11 10.26 15.42
C PHE A 38 -2.83 10.26 13.92
N LEU A 39 -1.55 10.40 13.54
CA LEU A 39 -1.11 10.10 12.18
C LEU A 39 -0.95 8.59 12.04
N ILE A 40 -1.58 8.02 11.02
CA ILE A 40 -1.59 6.58 10.74
C ILE A 40 -0.87 6.38 9.40
N SER A 41 0.32 5.80 9.43
CA SER A 41 1.16 5.55 8.25
C SER A 41 1.99 4.29 8.44
N GLY A 42 2.04 3.46 7.40
CA GLY A 42 2.92 2.29 7.29
C GLY A 42 4.34 2.63 6.81
N GLY A 43 4.60 3.90 6.50
CA GLY A 43 5.89 4.41 6.05
C GLY A 43 5.88 4.91 4.61
N ASP A 44 7.05 4.84 3.97
CA ASP A 44 7.28 5.43 2.65
C ASP A 44 6.62 4.65 1.53
N PHE A 45 6.10 5.38 0.55
CA PHE A 45 5.46 4.84 -0.64
C PHE A 45 6.17 5.26 -1.92
N ASP A 46 6.33 4.29 -2.82
CA ASP A 46 6.86 4.51 -4.16
C ASP A 46 6.19 3.53 -5.14
N LYS A 47 5.59 4.05 -6.22
CA LYS A 47 4.97 3.21 -7.25
C LYS A 47 5.96 2.29 -7.95
N GLN A 48 7.22 2.71 -8.15
CA GLN A 48 8.26 1.84 -8.72
C GLN A 48 8.51 0.64 -7.81
N LYS A 49 8.57 0.86 -6.49
CA LYS A 49 8.73 -0.22 -5.50
C LYS A 49 7.55 -1.19 -5.52
N VAL A 50 6.32 -0.70 -5.71
CA VAL A 50 5.15 -1.57 -5.91
C VAL A 50 5.30 -2.38 -7.21
N CYS A 51 5.65 -1.75 -8.33
CA CYS A 51 5.83 -2.44 -9.61
C CYS A 51 6.91 -3.53 -9.51
N ASP A 52 8.05 -3.23 -8.91
CA ASP A 52 9.14 -4.17 -8.69
C ASP A 52 8.66 -5.36 -7.84
N LEU A 53 7.99 -5.09 -6.71
CA LEU A 53 7.45 -6.12 -5.82
C LEU A 53 6.46 -7.05 -6.53
N LEU A 54 5.48 -6.50 -7.25
CA LEU A 54 4.45 -7.31 -7.92
C LEU A 54 5.05 -8.17 -9.04
N ARG A 55 5.98 -7.62 -9.82
CA ARG A 55 6.65 -8.37 -10.89
C ARG A 55 7.55 -9.48 -10.38
N ASP A 56 8.16 -9.28 -9.20
CA ASP A 56 9.03 -10.27 -8.55
C ASP A 56 8.21 -11.41 -7.93
N GLN A 57 7.20 -11.07 -7.12
CA GLN A 57 6.48 -12.03 -6.30
C GLN A 57 5.28 -12.69 -7.00
N ILE A 58 4.73 -12.07 -8.06
CA ILE A 58 3.55 -12.57 -8.77
C ILE A 58 3.86 -12.73 -10.26
N PRO A 59 4.34 -13.92 -10.70
CA PRO A 59 4.81 -14.13 -12.08
C PRO A 59 3.79 -13.80 -13.17
N GLU A 60 2.50 -14.03 -12.94
CA GLU A 60 1.42 -13.71 -13.88
C GLU A 60 1.23 -12.21 -14.14
N LEU A 61 1.74 -11.35 -13.26
CA LEU A 61 1.69 -9.90 -13.43
C LEU A 61 2.87 -9.33 -14.24
N LYS A 62 3.90 -10.15 -14.56
CA LYS A 62 5.09 -9.71 -15.31
C LYS A 62 4.80 -9.13 -16.70
N SER A 63 3.72 -9.51 -17.36
CA SER A 63 3.33 -8.94 -18.66
C SER A 63 2.37 -7.75 -18.54
N ARG A 64 1.80 -7.53 -17.36
CA ARG A 64 0.70 -6.57 -17.12
C ARG A 64 1.15 -5.33 -16.36
N VAL A 65 2.14 -5.46 -15.47
CA VAL A 65 2.66 -4.37 -14.64
C VAL A 65 3.88 -3.75 -15.33
N PRO A 66 3.95 -2.41 -15.50
CA PRO A 66 5.09 -1.73 -16.09
C PRO A 66 6.44 -2.09 -15.42
N VAL A 67 7.52 -2.15 -16.21
CA VAL A 67 8.88 -2.38 -15.69
C VAL A 67 9.42 -1.12 -15.01
N GLY A 68 9.28 0.05 -15.64
CA GLY A 68 9.86 1.30 -15.15
C GLY A 68 11.38 1.23 -15.04
N ASN A 69 11.92 1.69 -13.90
CA ASN A 69 13.34 1.70 -13.57
C ASN A 69 13.61 0.88 -12.30
N PRO A 70 13.73 -0.46 -12.39
CA PRO A 70 13.84 -1.32 -11.21
C PRO A 70 14.98 -0.92 -10.27
N GLY A 71 14.69 -0.91 -8.97
CA GLY A 71 15.64 -0.54 -7.92
C GLY A 71 16.01 0.94 -7.86
N LYS A 72 15.43 1.80 -8.70
CA LYS A 72 15.59 3.26 -8.64
C LYS A 72 14.31 3.88 -8.09
N PRO A 73 14.33 4.46 -6.88
CA PRO A 73 13.18 5.19 -6.36
C PRO A 73 12.70 6.25 -7.36
N SER A 74 11.39 6.30 -7.58
CA SER A 74 10.73 7.35 -8.37
C SER A 74 10.54 8.63 -7.56
N VAL A 75 10.70 8.54 -6.23
CA VAL A 75 10.67 9.68 -5.31
C VAL A 75 12.09 9.94 -4.79
N GLY A 76 12.50 11.21 -4.84
CA GLY A 76 13.73 11.66 -4.18
C GLY A 76 13.59 11.76 -2.67
N GLN A 77 14.46 12.56 -2.04
CA GLN A 77 14.32 12.89 -0.62
C GLN A 77 12.98 13.60 -0.37
N HIS A 78 12.23 13.11 0.61
CA HIS A 78 10.93 13.63 0.99
C HIS A 78 10.78 13.61 2.52
N TYR A 79 9.61 14.02 3.02
CA TYR A 79 9.29 14.00 4.44
C TYR A 79 9.04 12.58 4.93
N GLU A 80 9.29 12.32 6.22
CA GLU A 80 8.84 11.11 6.90
C GLU A 80 7.58 11.40 7.73
N VAL A 81 6.74 10.39 7.94
CA VAL A 81 5.55 10.51 8.80
C VAL A 81 5.85 9.95 10.18
N ASP A 82 5.92 10.83 11.18
CA ASP A 82 6.09 10.41 12.57
C ASP A 82 4.76 9.90 13.17
N CYS A 83 4.70 8.57 13.32
CA CYS A 83 3.60 7.87 13.97
C CYS A 83 3.89 7.48 15.43
N SER A 84 4.91 8.04 16.07
CA SER A 84 5.32 7.73 17.46
C SER A 84 4.15 7.82 18.44
N ARG A 85 3.30 8.84 18.33
CA ARG A 85 2.10 9.00 19.17
C ARG A 85 1.06 7.91 18.96
N ALA A 86 0.81 7.49 17.72
CA ALA A 86 -0.13 6.41 17.44
C ALA A 86 0.39 5.10 18.05
N ARG A 87 1.69 4.81 17.89
CA ARG A 87 2.32 3.63 18.48
C ARG A 87 2.26 3.63 20.01
N SER A 88 2.60 4.74 20.65
CA SER A 88 2.67 4.80 22.12
C SER A 88 1.31 4.85 22.81
N VAL A 89 0.33 5.58 22.25
CA VAL A 89 -0.99 5.76 22.88
C VAL A 89 -1.96 4.65 22.50
N LEU A 90 -1.99 4.26 21.22
CA LEU A 90 -2.93 3.23 20.74
C LEU A 90 -2.36 1.82 20.82
N GLY A 91 -1.02 1.66 20.97
CA GLY A 91 -0.38 0.35 20.91
C GLY A 91 -0.50 -0.29 19.52
N ILE A 92 -0.67 0.51 18.47
CA ILE A 92 -0.84 0.02 17.11
C ILE A 92 0.50 -0.31 16.46
N GLU A 93 0.55 -1.48 15.82
CA GLU A 93 1.62 -1.88 14.92
C GLU A 93 1.10 -1.83 13.48
N PHE A 94 1.92 -1.31 12.58
CA PHE A 94 1.55 -1.14 11.16
C PHE A 94 2.04 -2.31 10.33
N ARG A 95 1.22 -2.74 9.38
CA ARG A 95 1.57 -3.78 8.42
C ARG A 95 2.70 -3.34 7.50
N PRO A 96 3.60 -4.26 7.15
CA PRO A 96 4.72 -3.95 6.27
C PRO A 96 4.23 -3.73 4.84
N PHE A 97 4.98 -2.90 4.09
CA PHE A 97 4.73 -2.59 2.69
C PHE A 97 4.42 -3.84 1.83
N ASN A 98 5.23 -4.89 1.95
CA ASN A 98 5.07 -6.08 1.12
C ASN A 98 3.74 -6.79 1.39
N GLU A 99 3.32 -6.91 2.67
CA GLU A 99 2.04 -7.52 3.03
C GLU A 99 0.87 -6.72 2.43
N THR A 100 0.86 -5.40 2.62
CA THR A 100 -0.22 -4.54 2.10
C THR A 100 -0.42 -4.67 0.60
N PHE A 101 0.66 -4.59 -0.19
CA PHE A 101 0.56 -4.56 -1.64
C PHE A 101 0.41 -5.95 -2.27
N LEU A 102 0.94 -7.01 -1.66
CA LEU A 102 0.72 -8.38 -2.11
C LEU A 102 -0.73 -8.82 -1.84
N ASP A 103 -1.25 -8.55 -0.65
CA ASP A 103 -2.65 -8.85 -0.31
C ASP A 103 -3.61 -8.12 -1.27
N MET A 104 -3.35 -6.84 -1.56
CA MET A 104 -4.11 -6.05 -2.53
C MET A 104 -4.08 -6.71 -3.93
N ALA A 105 -2.91 -7.14 -4.40
CA ALA A 105 -2.78 -7.73 -5.74
C ALA A 105 -3.50 -9.07 -5.83
N HIS A 106 -3.39 -9.92 -4.81
CA HIS A 106 -4.11 -11.19 -4.75
C HIS A 106 -5.62 -10.98 -4.74
N ALA A 107 -6.13 -10.03 -3.96
CA ALA A 107 -7.56 -9.70 -3.96
C ALA A 107 -8.07 -9.30 -5.36
N PHE A 108 -7.33 -8.49 -6.11
CA PHE A 108 -7.71 -8.13 -7.48
C PHE A 108 -7.66 -9.31 -8.46
N LEU A 109 -6.66 -10.19 -8.33
CA LEU A 109 -6.55 -11.38 -9.17
C LEU A 109 -7.68 -12.38 -8.91
N ASP A 110 -8.09 -12.53 -7.65
CA ASP A 110 -9.19 -13.41 -7.28
C ASP A 110 -10.54 -12.85 -7.75
N MET A 111 -10.74 -11.53 -7.67
CA MET A 111 -11.89 -10.86 -8.28
C MET A 111 -11.92 -11.06 -9.81
N GLU A 112 -10.79 -10.92 -10.49
CA GLU A 112 -10.71 -11.12 -11.95
C GLU A 112 -11.04 -12.57 -12.35
N LYS A 113 -10.64 -13.56 -11.56
CA LYS A 113 -11.00 -14.97 -11.77
C LYS A 113 -12.49 -15.18 -11.58
N ALA A 114 -13.07 -14.66 -10.50
CA ALA A 114 -14.50 -14.77 -10.22
C ALA A 114 -15.37 -14.11 -11.30
N ASP A 115 -14.98 -12.94 -11.81
CA ASP A 115 -15.70 -12.24 -12.89
C ASP A 115 -15.70 -13.05 -14.19
N LYS A 116 -14.59 -13.72 -14.52
CA LYS A 116 -14.49 -14.60 -15.70
C LYS A 116 -15.36 -15.85 -15.54
N GLU A 117 -15.42 -16.43 -14.35
CA GLU A 117 -16.26 -17.60 -14.05
C GLU A 117 -17.76 -17.27 -14.07
N SER A 118 -18.15 -16.08 -13.59
CA SER A 118 -19.55 -15.60 -13.59
C SER A 118 -20.05 -15.19 -14.98
N SER A 119 -19.13 -14.88 -15.90
CA SER A 119 -19.44 -14.48 -17.28
C SER A 119 -19.51 -15.67 -18.26
N LEU A 120 -19.28 -16.89 -17.77
CA LEU A 120 -19.37 -18.16 -18.51
C LEU A 120 -20.71 -18.87 -18.21
#